data_AF-A0A2G7T9C4-F1
#
_entry.id   AF-A0A2G7T9C4-F1
#
_cell.length_a   1.000
_cell.length_b   1.000
_cell.length_c   1.000
_cell.angle_alpha   90.00
_cell.angle_beta   90.00
_cell.angle_gamma   90.00
#
_symmetry.space_group_name_H-M   'P 1'
#
loop_
_entity.id
_entity.type
_entity.pdbx_description
1 polymer ?
#
loop_
_entity_poly.entity_id
_entity_poly.type
_entity_poly.pdbx_seq_one_letter_code
_entity_poly.pdbx_strand_id
1 'polypeptide(L)'
;MATTPTNPVQPTPAVPLPAPPTLSDPDNFDERGDAFVAALSPMQQAINALADNAYTNALVIFGKAESAATSASTATQAAGQADTYRQQASSYASVAIGARDAAKGYAESVSSSLAIVDSRLLGGRALPPTTNNQGGVIAVGAMYYNTGSDPALKDRWYIWGGTEWKLGPGDYTGAFLPLAGGKMLGSLKVRPNATGEEAPQAQEVVPRAVAYFDKSTPMSAAPVGVVCFFESGDGGGADWPYRTNVSIHGWIVETWDRAGARSVQEATFTLSGFLSTYSKFRRYRHDANWSAWTREISDLDFRERVVTANTGVGPGAAKLYFVDPKVGSIHHVIVEYNTHFAQALRDFGDQATLRMQFSGGAWPVSFGADIRFPVGVSMPTYTAGQIVTVTFVWTRAGYIDAFVAGVHTA
;
A
#
# COMPACT_ATOMS: atom_id res chain seq x y z
N MET A 1 -8.73 65.86 15.57
CA MET A 1 -8.09 65.58 14.27
C MET A 1 -8.71 66.53 13.26
N ALA A 2 -7.93 67.46 12.71
CA ALA A 2 -8.44 68.31 11.63
C ALA A 2 -8.67 67.43 10.39
N THR A 3 -9.87 67.48 9.83
CA THR A 3 -10.20 66.74 8.60
C THR A 3 -9.41 67.34 7.45
N THR A 4 -8.57 66.55 6.80
CA THR A 4 -7.85 66.96 5.58
C THR A 4 -8.86 67.49 4.55
N PRO A 5 -8.67 68.71 4.00
CA PRO A 5 -9.57 69.26 3.00
C PRO A 5 -9.69 68.31 1.79
N THR A 6 -10.90 68.15 1.25
CA THR A 6 -11.17 67.23 0.12
C THR A 6 -11.09 67.92 -1.24
N ASN A 7 -11.03 69.25 -1.26
CA ASN A 7 -10.97 70.07 -2.46
C ASN A 7 -9.96 71.20 -2.33
N PRO A 8 -9.37 71.66 -3.46
CA PRO A 8 -8.50 72.81 -3.45
C PRO A 8 -9.24 74.04 -2.92
N VAL A 9 -8.59 74.80 -2.05
CA VAL A 9 -9.08 76.07 -1.50
C VAL A 9 -8.49 77.21 -2.33
N GLN A 10 -9.33 78.14 -2.76
CA GLN A 10 -8.88 79.34 -3.44
C GLN A 10 -8.12 80.24 -2.45
N PRO A 11 -6.87 80.66 -2.73
CA PRO A 11 -6.16 81.57 -1.83
C PRO A 11 -6.80 82.96 -1.78
N THR A 12 -6.86 83.55 -0.59
CA THR A 12 -7.24 84.97 -0.43
C THR A 12 -6.06 85.86 -0.83
N PRO A 13 -6.24 86.82 -1.76
CA PRO A 13 -5.18 87.76 -2.13
C PRO A 13 -4.71 88.59 -0.93
N ALA A 14 -3.41 88.87 -0.86
CA ALA A 14 -2.87 89.77 0.16
C ALA A 14 -3.36 91.21 -0.07
N VAL A 15 -3.65 91.93 1.01
CA VAL A 15 -3.98 93.36 0.93
C VAL A 15 -2.73 94.12 0.47
N PRO A 16 -2.82 95.00 -0.55
CA PRO A 16 -1.70 95.81 -0.99
C PRO A 16 -1.15 96.68 0.15
N LEU A 17 0.16 96.83 0.21
CA LEU A 17 0.78 97.74 1.17
C LEU A 17 0.42 99.21 0.84
N PRO A 18 0.22 100.07 1.85
CA PRO A 18 0.10 101.52 1.65
C PRO A 18 1.36 102.09 0.96
N ALA A 19 1.24 103.29 0.41
CA ALA A 19 2.38 103.99 -0.18
C ALA A 19 3.48 104.19 0.88
N PRO A 20 4.74 103.84 0.60
CA PRO A 20 5.82 104.00 1.56
C PRO A 20 6.11 105.48 1.83
N PRO A 21 6.66 105.83 3.00
CA PRO A 21 7.09 107.19 3.29
C PRO A 21 8.23 107.61 2.34
N THR A 22 8.24 108.88 1.92
CA THR A 22 9.24 109.42 0.98
C THR A 22 9.72 110.80 1.42
N LEU A 23 11.03 111.03 1.33
CA LEU A 23 11.65 112.31 1.71
C LEU A 23 11.25 113.48 0.80
N SER A 24 10.61 113.19 -0.35
CA SER A 24 10.07 114.21 -1.25
C SER A 24 8.72 114.79 -0.82
N ASP A 25 8.11 114.24 0.23
CA ASP A 25 6.82 114.67 0.80
C ASP A 25 6.92 114.68 2.34
N PRO A 26 7.71 115.61 2.91
CA PRO A 26 8.05 115.61 4.32
C PRO A 26 6.84 115.81 5.23
N ASP A 27 5.82 116.55 4.77
CA ASP A 27 4.62 116.85 5.54
C ASP A 27 3.78 115.60 5.85
N ASN A 28 3.92 114.53 5.05
CA ASN A 28 3.17 113.26 5.21
C ASN A 28 4.08 112.06 5.56
N PHE A 29 5.36 112.28 5.88
CA PHE A 29 6.33 111.20 6.04
C PHE A 29 5.99 110.28 7.22
N ASP A 30 5.73 110.85 8.40
CA ASP A 30 5.47 110.08 9.63
C ASP A 30 4.15 109.30 9.54
N GLU A 31 3.08 109.92 9.04
CA GLU A 31 1.77 109.26 8.85
C GLU A 31 1.87 108.07 7.89
N ARG A 32 2.62 108.20 6.78
CA ARG A 32 2.85 107.08 5.84
C ARG A 32 3.76 106.02 6.42
N GLY A 33 4.74 106.40 7.23
CA GLY A 33 5.62 105.47 7.94
C GLY A 33 4.84 104.58 8.89
N ASP A 34 4.01 105.18 9.75
CA ASP A 34 3.18 104.45 10.70
C ASP A 34 2.16 103.55 10.00
N ALA A 35 1.50 104.05 8.95
CA ALA A 35 0.56 103.27 8.15
C ALA A 35 1.21 102.07 7.44
N PHE A 36 2.43 102.24 6.91
CA PHE A 36 3.17 101.18 6.25
C PHE A 36 3.61 100.10 7.25
N VAL A 37 4.20 100.50 8.39
CA VAL A 37 4.63 99.56 9.44
C VAL A 37 3.43 98.82 10.03
N ALA A 38 2.32 99.49 10.26
CA ALA A 38 1.07 98.87 10.72
C ALA A 38 0.54 97.81 9.74
N ALA A 39 0.73 98.00 8.43
CA ALA A 39 0.30 97.06 7.39
C ALA A 39 1.17 95.80 7.27
N LEU A 40 2.39 95.78 7.82
CA LEU A 40 3.30 94.63 7.72
C LEU A 40 2.78 93.39 8.47
N SER A 41 2.11 93.56 9.62
CA SER A 41 1.57 92.43 10.39
C SER A 41 0.40 91.74 9.66
N PRO A 42 -0.63 92.45 9.16
CA PRO A 42 -1.65 91.84 8.29
C PRO A 42 -1.06 91.20 7.02
N MET A 43 -0.01 91.79 6.43
CA MET A 43 0.67 91.19 5.28
C MET A 43 1.34 89.86 5.64
N GLN A 44 2.04 89.78 6.77
CA GLN A 44 2.63 88.53 7.26
C GLN A 44 1.56 87.45 7.44
N GLN A 45 0.41 87.79 8.02
CA GLN A 45 -0.71 86.87 8.19
C GLN A 45 -1.24 86.39 6.83
N ALA A 46 -1.38 87.29 5.86
CA ALA A 46 -1.82 86.93 4.51
C ALA A 46 -0.82 86.00 3.79
N ILE A 47 0.50 86.23 3.94
CA ILE A 47 1.54 85.36 3.39
C ILE A 47 1.48 83.96 4.02
N ASN A 48 1.36 83.88 5.34
CA ASN A 48 1.24 82.59 6.03
C ASN A 48 -0.01 81.84 5.58
N ALA A 49 -1.16 82.51 5.47
CA ALA A 49 -2.40 81.92 4.97
C ALA A 49 -2.27 81.45 3.51
N LEU A 50 -1.55 82.19 2.66
CA LEU A 50 -1.26 81.77 1.28
C LEU A 50 -0.39 80.51 1.24
N ALA A 51 0.65 80.44 2.08
CA ALA A 51 1.51 79.27 2.18
C ALA A 51 0.73 78.03 2.65
N ASP A 52 -0.12 78.18 3.67
CA ASP A 52 -0.97 77.10 4.18
C ASP A 52 -1.96 76.61 3.11
N ASN A 53 -2.58 77.52 2.34
CA ASN A 53 -3.46 77.18 1.23
C ASN A 53 -2.70 76.44 0.11
N ALA A 54 -1.50 76.91 -0.26
CA ALA A 54 -0.68 76.27 -1.28
C ALA A 54 -0.27 74.85 -0.87
N TYR A 55 0.18 74.68 0.38
CA TYR A 55 0.52 73.37 0.94
C TYR A 55 -0.70 72.43 0.97
N THR A 56 -1.84 72.92 1.45
CA THR A 56 -3.10 72.17 1.47
C THR A 56 -3.52 71.72 0.06
N ASN A 57 -3.47 72.63 -0.92
CA ASN A 57 -3.82 72.31 -2.29
C ASN A 57 -2.88 71.27 -2.90
N ALA A 58 -1.58 71.33 -2.59
CA ALA A 58 -0.62 70.33 -3.03
C ALA A 58 -0.95 68.94 -2.48
N LEU A 59 -1.32 68.83 -1.19
CA LEU A 59 -1.77 67.57 -0.59
C LEU A 59 -3.06 67.04 -1.25
N VAL A 60 -4.03 67.90 -1.53
CA VAL A 60 -5.27 67.52 -2.22
C VAL A 60 -4.97 66.98 -3.62
N ILE A 61 -4.12 67.67 -4.38
CA ILE A 61 -3.75 67.24 -5.73
C ILE A 61 -3.01 65.89 -5.69
N PHE A 62 -2.11 65.71 -4.74
CA PHE A 62 -1.40 64.44 -4.54
C PHE A 62 -2.38 63.28 -4.28
N GLY A 63 -3.32 63.45 -3.34
CA GLY A 63 -4.34 62.42 -3.06
C GLY A 63 -5.27 62.14 -4.25
N LYS A 64 -5.63 63.17 -5.05
CA LYS A 64 -6.39 62.98 -6.29
C LYS A 64 -5.59 62.22 -7.35
N ALA A 65 -4.27 62.45 -7.45
CA ALA A 65 -3.40 61.71 -8.36
C ALA A 65 -3.29 60.22 -7.97
N GLU A 66 -3.14 59.90 -6.68
CA GLU A 66 -3.15 58.51 -6.19
C GLU A 66 -4.50 57.81 -6.46
N SER A 67 -5.60 58.52 -6.25
CA SER A 67 -6.95 58.01 -6.54
C SER A 67 -7.17 57.74 -8.03
N ALA A 68 -6.67 58.62 -8.90
CA ALA A 68 -6.70 58.45 -10.35
C ALA A 68 -5.83 57.27 -10.80
N ALA A 69 -4.62 57.12 -10.25
CA ALA A 69 -3.75 55.98 -10.51
C ALA A 69 -4.40 54.64 -10.11
N THR A 70 -5.05 54.62 -8.94
CA THR A 70 -5.81 53.45 -8.47
C THR A 70 -6.95 53.12 -9.43
N SER A 71 -7.73 54.13 -9.84
CA SER A 71 -8.84 53.95 -10.79
C SER A 71 -8.35 53.43 -12.16
N ALA A 72 -7.21 53.91 -12.66
CA ALA A 72 -6.58 53.40 -13.88
C ALA A 72 -6.13 51.93 -13.77
N SER A 73 -5.57 51.55 -12.62
CA SER A 73 -5.22 50.15 -12.32
C SER A 73 -6.46 49.25 -12.29
N THR A 74 -7.53 49.68 -11.61
CA THR A 74 -8.81 48.94 -11.57
C THR A 74 -9.41 48.79 -12.97
N ALA A 75 -9.40 49.84 -13.79
CA ALA A 75 -9.88 49.77 -15.18
C ALA A 75 -9.08 48.79 -16.04
N THR A 76 -7.76 48.75 -15.86
CA THR A 76 -6.86 47.80 -16.55
C THR A 76 -7.16 46.36 -16.15
N GLN A 77 -7.38 46.10 -14.86
CA GLN A 77 -7.75 44.77 -14.36
C GLN A 77 -9.11 44.33 -14.91
N ALA A 78 -10.11 45.22 -14.92
CA ALA A 78 -11.42 44.94 -15.48
C ALA A 78 -11.36 44.61 -16.98
N ALA A 79 -10.52 45.31 -17.74
CA ALA A 79 -10.28 45.00 -19.16
C ALA A 79 -9.68 43.59 -19.35
N GLY A 80 -8.70 43.20 -18.53
CA GLY A 80 -8.12 41.86 -18.56
C GLY A 80 -9.13 40.75 -18.21
N GLN A 81 -10.03 41.01 -17.25
CA GLN A 81 -11.12 40.09 -16.93
C GLN A 81 -12.10 39.94 -18.09
N ALA A 82 -12.49 41.05 -18.75
CA ALA A 82 -13.36 41.02 -19.92
C ALA A 82 -12.75 40.22 -21.08
N ASP A 83 -11.45 40.36 -21.32
CA ASP A 83 -10.74 39.57 -22.33
C ASP A 83 -10.71 38.08 -22.00
N THR A 84 -10.56 37.73 -20.73
CA THR A 84 -10.62 36.34 -20.26
C THR A 84 -12.00 35.75 -20.50
N TYR A 85 -13.08 36.47 -20.15
CA TYR A 85 -14.45 36.02 -20.40
C TYR A 85 -14.75 35.88 -21.89
N ARG A 86 -14.23 36.77 -22.75
CA ARG A 86 -14.34 36.65 -24.20
C ARG A 86 -13.71 35.35 -24.72
N GLN A 87 -12.53 34.99 -24.23
CA GLN A 87 -11.86 33.75 -24.62
C GLN A 87 -12.62 32.51 -24.14
N GLN A 88 -13.13 32.53 -22.90
CA GLN A 88 -13.97 31.46 -22.37
C GLN A 88 -15.24 31.27 -23.21
N ALA A 89 -15.93 32.35 -23.57
CA ALA A 89 -17.11 32.30 -24.44
C ALA A 89 -16.79 31.66 -25.81
N SER A 90 -15.65 32.00 -26.42
CA SER A 90 -15.20 31.40 -27.68
C SER A 90 -14.91 29.90 -27.55
N SER A 91 -14.34 29.47 -26.43
CA SER A 91 -14.12 28.05 -26.13
C SER A 91 -15.44 27.30 -26.00
N TYR A 92 -16.39 27.84 -25.22
CA TYR A 92 -17.72 27.24 -25.07
C TYR A 92 -18.47 27.13 -26.41
N ALA A 93 -18.36 28.13 -27.27
CA ALA A 93 -18.94 28.07 -28.62
C ALA A 93 -18.36 26.90 -29.45
N SER A 94 -17.04 26.68 -29.37
CA SER A 94 -16.37 25.58 -30.07
C SER A 94 -16.80 24.21 -29.53
N VAL A 95 -16.91 24.08 -28.20
CA VAL A 95 -17.42 22.86 -27.55
C VAL A 95 -18.87 22.57 -27.97
N ALA A 96 -19.72 23.60 -28.04
CA ALA A 96 -21.11 23.45 -28.48
C ALA A 96 -21.20 22.99 -29.95
N ILE A 97 -20.33 23.50 -30.83
CA ILE A 97 -20.23 23.03 -32.22
C ILE A 97 -19.85 21.55 -32.27
N GLY A 98 -18.83 21.14 -31.50
CA GLY A 98 -18.41 19.73 -31.44
C GLY A 98 -19.53 18.81 -30.94
N ALA A 99 -20.25 19.21 -29.89
CA ALA A 99 -21.39 18.46 -29.36
C ALA A 99 -22.52 18.32 -30.40
N ARG A 100 -22.82 19.39 -31.14
CA ARG A 100 -23.79 19.38 -32.24
C ARG A 100 -23.39 18.38 -33.32
N ASP A 101 -22.13 18.38 -33.75
CA ASP A 101 -21.67 17.52 -34.85
C ASP A 101 -21.62 16.05 -34.42
N ALA A 102 -21.25 15.76 -33.16
CA ALA A 102 -21.36 14.43 -32.58
C ALA A 102 -22.81 13.93 -32.55
N ALA A 103 -23.75 14.78 -32.11
CA ALA A 103 -25.17 14.44 -32.09
C ALA A 103 -25.72 14.11 -33.49
N LYS A 104 -25.29 14.84 -34.53
CA LYS A 104 -25.62 14.52 -35.93
C LYS A 104 -25.07 13.16 -36.36
N GLY A 105 -23.80 12.87 -36.06
CA GLY A 105 -23.19 11.58 -36.38
C GLY A 105 -23.90 10.40 -35.69
N TYR A 106 -24.33 10.58 -34.44
CA TYR A 106 -25.14 9.58 -33.75
C TYR A 106 -26.51 9.38 -34.40
N ALA A 107 -27.19 10.45 -34.80
CA ALA A 107 -28.48 10.36 -35.50
C ALA A 107 -28.36 9.59 -36.83
N GLU A 108 -27.32 9.85 -37.61
CA GLU A 108 -27.03 9.12 -38.87
C GLU A 108 -26.73 7.64 -38.61
N SER A 109 -25.96 7.33 -37.56
CA SER A 109 -25.63 5.96 -37.16
C SER A 109 -26.86 5.17 -36.71
N VAL A 110 -27.76 5.82 -35.97
CA VAL A 110 -29.04 5.23 -35.55
C VAL A 110 -29.94 4.97 -36.76
N SER A 111 -30.06 5.93 -37.68
CA SER A 111 -30.83 5.75 -38.92
C SER A 111 -30.31 4.56 -39.75
N SER A 112 -28.99 4.46 -39.89
CA SER A 112 -28.35 3.35 -40.60
C SER A 112 -28.57 2.00 -39.90
N SER A 113 -28.46 1.98 -38.56
CA SER A 113 -28.71 0.77 -37.77
C SER A 113 -30.16 0.32 -37.85
N LEU A 114 -31.11 1.25 -37.84
CA LEU A 114 -32.53 0.95 -38.00
C LEU A 114 -32.82 0.39 -39.39
N ALA A 115 -32.22 0.95 -40.45
CA ALA A 115 -32.36 0.42 -41.81
C ALA A 115 -31.81 -1.00 -41.92
N ILE A 116 -30.67 -1.29 -41.26
CA ILE A 116 -30.13 -2.66 -41.19
C ILE A 116 -31.11 -3.57 -40.47
N VAL A 117 -31.58 -3.20 -39.27
CA VAL A 117 -32.54 -4.01 -38.51
C VAL A 117 -33.80 -4.27 -39.34
N ASP A 118 -34.38 -3.26 -39.97
CA ASP A 118 -35.59 -3.39 -40.77
C ASP A 118 -35.37 -4.26 -42.03
N SER A 119 -34.17 -4.20 -42.64
CA SER A 119 -33.80 -5.08 -43.76
C SER A 119 -33.56 -6.54 -43.36
N ARG A 120 -33.24 -6.78 -42.08
CA ARG A 120 -32.87 -8.10 -41.54
C ARG A 120 -33.96 -8.74 -40.70
N LEU A 121 -34.89 -7.98 -40.12
CA LEU A 121 -35.96 -8.49 -39.29
C LEU A 121 -37.31 -8.14 -39.94
N LEU A 122 -37.82 -9.06 -40.76
CA LEU A 122 -39.05 -8.86 -41.52
C LEU A 122 -40.31 -9.04 -40.66
N GLY A 123 -40.18 -9.56 -39.44
CA GLY A 123 -41.28 -9.73 -38.49
C GLY A 123 -42.21 -10.90 -38.81
N GLY A 124 -43.46 -10.82 -38.36
CA GLY A 124 -44.48 -11.85 -38.57
C GLY A 124 -45.04 -11.86 -40.00
N ARG A 125 -45.03 -13.01 -40.66
CA ARG A 125 -45.54 -13.16 -42.04
C ARG A 125 -46.26 -14.49 -42.21
N ALA A 126 -47.42 -14.47 -42.86
CA ALA A 126 -48.24 -15.67 -43.09
C ALA A 126 -47.73 -16.54 -44.27
N LEU A 127 -46.97 -15.93 -45.19
CA LEU A 127 -46.31 -16.58 -46.31
C LEU A 127 -44.84 -16.12 -46.36
N PRO A 128 -43.93 -16.93 -46.93
CA PRO A 128 -42.54 -16.53 -47.09
C PRO A 128 -42.44 -15.21 -47.88
N PRO A 129 -41.83 -14.16 -47.33
CA PRO A 129 -41.69 -12.89 -48.04
C PRO A 129 -40.85 -13.04 -49.30
N THR A 130 -41.18 -12.26 -50.33
CA THR A 130 -40.39 -12.13 -51.57
C THR A 130 -39.64 -10.79 -51.65
N THR A 131 -40.00 -9.84 -50.79
CA THR A 131 -39.35 -8.53 -50.64
C THR A 131 -39.13 -8.21 -49.15
N ASN A 132 -38.23 -7.27 -48.87
CA ASN A 132 -38.00 -6.76 -47.51
C ASN A 132 -39.11 -5.76 -47.08
N ASN A 133 -39.00 -5.19 -45.87
CA ASN A 133 -40.01 -4.27 -45.33
C ASN A 133 -40.14 -2.95 -46.12
N GLN A 134 -39.16 -2.61 -46.96
CA GLN A 134 -39.16 -1.43 -47.83
C GLN A 134 -39.44 -1.77 -49.30
N GLY A 135 -39.84 -3.01 -49.61
CA GLY A 135 -40.13 -3.46 -50.99
C GLY A 135 -38.91 -3.77 -51.86
N GLY A 136 -37.71 -3.76 -51.28
CA GLY A 136 -36.46 -4.15 -51.95
C GLY A 136 -36.15 -5.65 -51.85
N VAL A 137 -34.97 -6.03 -52.36
CA VAL A 137 -34.46 -7.42 -52.31
C VAL A 137 -34.18 -7.85 -50.86
N ILE A 138 -34.46 -9.11 -50.54
CA ILE A 138 -34.21 -9.68 -49.21
C ILE A 138 -32.71 -9.95 -49.03
N ALA A 139 -32.12 -9.40 -47.98
CA ALA A 139 -30.71 -9.56 -47.68
C ALA A 139 -30.42 -10.94 -47.03
N VAL A 140 -29.31 -11.59 -47.38
CA VAL A 140 -28.90 -12.92 -46.87
C VAL A 140 -28.72 -12.92 -45.35
N GLY A 141 -29.55 -13.68 -44.63
CA GLY A 141 -29.60 -13.66 -43.16
C GLY A 141 -30.75 -12.83 -42.60
N ALA A 142 -31.61 -12.25 -43.45
CA ALA A 142 -32.88 -11.70 -43.01
C ALA A 142 -33.75 -12.81 -42.39
N MET A 143 -34.58 -12.46 -41.42
CA MET A 143 -35.37 -13.39 -40.63
C MET A 143 -36.83 -12.96 -40.59
N TYR A 144 -37.73 -13.93 -40.59
CA TYR A 144 -39.14 -13.70 -40.32
C TYR A 144 -39.70 -14.82 -39.44
N TYR A 145 -40.78 -14.51 -38.73
CA TYR A 145 -41.54 -15.47 -37.93
C TYR A 145 -42.80 -15.89 -38.70
N ASN A 146 -42.98 -17.18 -38.94
CA ASN A 146 -44.10 -17.67 -39.73
C ASN A 146 -45.39 -17.71 -38.91
N THR A 147 -46.36 -16.87 -39.28
CA THR A 147 -47.69 -16.77 -38.65
C THR A 147 -48.77 -17.46 -39.48
N GLY A 148 -48.40 -18.26 -40.48
CA GLY A 148 -49.32 -19.01 -41.33
C GLY A 148 -50.09 -20.09 -40.57
N SER A 149 -51.12 -20.64 -41.20
CA SER A 149 -51.98 -21.67 -40.60
C SER A 149 -51.48 -23.10 -40.82
N ASP A 150 -50.41 -23.31 -41.59
CA ASP A 150 -49.84 -24.63 -41.85
C ASP A 150 -49.21 -25.21 -40.56
N PRO A 151 -49.73 -26.32 -40.01
CA PRO A 151 -49.23 -26.91 -38.76
C PRO A 151 -47.75 -27.31 -38.81
N ALA A 152 -47.21 -27.60 -40.00
CA ALA A 152 -45.81 -27.99 -40.15
C ALA A 152 -44.86 -26.79 -40.06
N LEU A 153 -45.32 -25.58 -40.41
CA LEU A 153 -44.47 -24.39 -40.58
C LEU A 153 -44.81 -23.25 -39.60
N LYS A 154 -46.01 -23.30 -39.00
CA LYS A 154 -46.51 -22.30 -38.04
C LYS A 154 -45.60 -22.22 -36.82
N ASP A 155 -45.45 -20.99 -36.31
CA ASP A 155 -44.72 -20.66 -35.09
C ASP A 155 -43.21 -20.96 -35.15
N ARG A 156 -42.66 -21.05 -36.37
CA ARG A 156 -41.23 -21.25 -36.61
C ARG A 156 -40.56 -20.00 -37.17
N TRP A 157 -39.29 -19.84 -36.80
CA TRP A 157 -38.41 -18.82 -37.35
C TRP A 157 -37.74 -19.32 -38.62
N TYR A 158 -37.65 -18.45 -39.62
CA TYR A 158 -36.96 -18.71 -40.87
C TYR A 158 -35.88 -17.67 -41.11
N ILE A 159 -34.79 -18.08 -41.75
CA ILE A 159 -33.67 -17.24 -42.16
C ILE A 159 -33.44 -17.37 -43.67
N TRP A 160 -33.24 -16.24 -44.35
CA TRP A 160 -33.03 -16.20 -45.79
C TRP A 160 -31.60 -16.63 -46.14
N GLY A 161 -31.44 -17.72 -46.88
CA GLY A 161 -30.14 -18.24 -47.31
C GLY A 161 -29.57 -17.57 -48.57
N GLY A 162 -30.30 -16.63 -49.18
CA GLY A 162 -29.94 -15.99 -50.45
C GLY A 162 -30.72 -16.49 -51.66
N THR A 163 -31.17 -17.74 -51.63
CA THR A 163 -31.96 -18.38 -52.69
C THR A 163 -33.28 -18.96 -52.20
N GLU A 164 -33.35 -19.34 -50.92
CA GLU A 164 -34.52 -19.94 -50.28
C GLU A 164 -34.56 -19.60 -48.78
N TRP A 165 -35.73 -19.78 -48.18
CA TRP A 165 -35.94 -19.67 -46.74
C TRP A 165 -35.58 -20.98 -46.05
N LYS A 166 -34.73 -20.90 -45.02
CA LYS A 166 -34.29 -22.05 -44.21
C LYS A 166 -34.79 -21.90 -42.79
N LEU A 167 -34.91 -23.02 -42.06
CA LEU A 167 -35.25 -22.96 -40.63
C LEU A 167 -34.16 -22.21 -39.86
N GLY A 168 -34.58 -21.26 -39.03
CA GLY A 168 -33.71 -20.44 -38.21
C GLY A 168 -33.28 -21.13 -36.92
N PRO A 169 -32.27 -20.57 -36.21
CA PRO A 169 -31.85 -21.04 -34.89
C PRO A 169 -33.02 -20.95 -33.90
N GLY A 170 -33.45 -22.09 -33.35
CA GLY A 170 -34.59 -22.19 -32.44
C GLY A 170 -35.42 -23.47 -32.59
N ASP A 171 -35.35 -24.13 -33.75
CA ASP A 171 -35.91 -25.47 -33.97
C ASP A 171 -34.91 -26.53 -33.47
N TYR A 172 -34.55 -26.44 -32.18
CA TYR A 172 -33.69 -27.41 -31.51
C TYR A 172 -34.57 -28.56 -30.98
N THR A 173 -34.41 -29.75 -31.56
CA THR A 173 -35.16 -30.95 -31.15
C THR A 173 -34.59 -31.63 -29.89
N GLY A 174 -33.60 -31.02 -29.22
CA GLY A 174 -33.03 -31.53 -27.97
C GLY A 174 -33.57 -30.81 -26.72
N ALA A 175 -33.30 -31.37 -25.54
CA ALA A 175 -33.66 -30.74 -24.27
C ALA A 175 -32.69 -29.60 -23.94
N PHE A 176 -33.22 -28.40 -23.64
CA PHE A 176 -32.45 -27.34 -23.00
C PHE A 176 -32.12 -27.74 -21.56
N LEU A 177 -30.88 -27.47 -21.11
CA LEU A 177 -30.51 -27.69 -19.71
C LEU A 177 -31.26 -26.67 -18.84
N PRO A 178 -32.04 -27.09 -17.83
CA PRO A 178 -32.76 -26.16 -16.98
C PRO A 178 -31.79 -25.29 -16.16
N LEU A 179 -32.11 -23.99 -16.06
CA LEU A 179 -31.36 -23.00 -15.27
C LEU A 179 -31.21 -23.36 -13.78
N ALA A 180 -32.03 -24.28 -13.27
CA ALA A 180 -32.03 -24.74 -11.89
C ALA A 180 -30.97 -25.83 -11.58
N GLY A 181 -30.09 -26.15 -12.53
CA GLY A 181 -28.97 -27.07 -12.32
C GLY A 181 -29.24 -28.48 -12.85
N GLY A 182 -28.52 -28.82 -13.93
CA GLY A 182 -28.36 -30.18 -14.43
C GLY A 182 -26.88 -30.57 -14.42
N LYS A 183 -26.57 -31.86 -14.29
CA LYS A 183 -25.19 -32.36 -14.42
C LYS A 183 -24.87 -32.62 -15.90
N MET A 184 -23.81 -32.00 -16.40
CA MET A 184 -23.22 -32.41 -17.67
C MET A 184 -22.35 -33.66 -17.45
N LEU A 185 -22.48 -34.67 -18.31
CA LEU A 185 -21.58 -35.83 -18.34
C LEU A 185 -20.62 -35.66 -19.53
N GLY A 186 -19.31 -35.63 -19.26
CA GLY A 186 -18.26 -35.54 -20.29
C GLY A 186 -17.37 -34.30 -20.18
N SER A 187 -16.38 -34.19 -21.08
CA SER A 187 -15.50 -33.02 -21.16
C SER A 187 -16.16 -31.89 -21.93
N LEU A 188 -16.15 -30.68 -21.35
CA LEU A 188 -16.56 -29.46 -22.05
C LEU A 188 -15.39 -28.97 -22.92
N LYS A 189 -15.56 -28.99 -24.24
CA LYS A 189 -14.58 -28.40 -25.17
C LYS A 189 -14.96 -26.95 -25.43
N VAL A 190 -14.12 -26.02 -24.98
CA VAL A 190 -14.27 -24.58 -25.26
C VAL A 190 -13.16 -24.09 -26.19
N ARG A 191 -13.41 -22.93 -26.83
CA ARG A 191 -12.42 -22.25 -27.66
C ARG A 191 -11.19 -21.83 -26.84
N PRO A 192 -10.00 -21.69 -27.45
CA PRO A 192 -8.85 -21.09 -26.77
C PRO A 192 -9.22 -19.71 -26.18
N ASN A 193 -8.83 -19.45 -24.92
CA ASN A 193 -9.10 -18.22 -24.15
C ASN A 193 -10.56 -17.98 -23.72
N ALA A 194 -11.37 -19.03 -23.55
CA ALA A 194 -12.70 -18.87 -22.97
C ALA A 194 -12.66 -18.24 -21.56
N THR A 195 -13.57 -17.31 -21.29
CA THR A 195 -13.68 -16.62 -19.99
C THR A 195 -14.48 -17.47 -18.98
N GLY A 196 -14.44 -17.13 -17.69
CA GLY A 196 -15.23 -17.82 -16.65
C GLY A 196 -16.74 -17.75 -16.85
N GLU A 197 -17.21 -16.77 -17.62
CA GLU A 197 -18.61 -16.66 -18.03
C GLU A 197 -18.98 -17.67 -19.14
N GLU A 198 -17.99 -18.14 -19.92
CA GLU A 198 -18.19 -19.07 -21.05
C GLU A 198 -18.02 -20.54 -20.63
N ALA A 199 -17.18 -20.80 -19.64
CA ALA A 199 -17.03 -22.09 -18.98
C ALA A 199 -16.54 -21.87 -17.54
N PRO A 200 -17.12 -22.56 -16.54
CA PRO A 200 -16.65 -22.43 -15.16
C PRO A 200 -15.15 -22.69 -15.10
N GLN A 201 -14.39 -21.70 -14.65
CA GLN A 201 -12.95 -21.86 -14.52
C GLN A 201 -12.69 -22.88 -13.41
N ALA A 202 -11.57 -23.62 -13.47
CA ALA A 202 -11.22 -24.60 -12.44
C ALA A 202 -11.31 -24.01 -11.02
N GLN A 203 -10.98 -22.72 -10.85
CA GLN A 203 -11.07 -21.98 -9.59
C GLN A 203 -12.50 -21.73 -9.05
N GLU A 204 -13.53 -21.95 -9.87
CA GLU A 204 -14.96 -21.81 -9.53
C GLU A 204 -15.63 -23.16 -9.23
N VAL A 205 -15.01 -24.27 -9.68
CA VAL A 205 -15.53 -25.64 -9.50
C VAL A 205 -14.72 -26.49 -8.53
N VAL A 206 -13.49 -26.09 -8.19
CA VAL A 206 -12.73 -26.71 -7.11
C VAL A 206 -13.23 -26.14 -5.78
N PRO A 207 -13.75 -26.96 -4.85
CA PRO A 207 -14.16 -26.48 -3.53
C PRO A 207 -13.00 -25.75 -2.86
N ARG A 208 -13.19 -24.46 -2.57
CA ARG A 208 -12.24 -23.66 -1.77
C ARG A 208 -12.31 -23.98 -0.27
N ALA A 209 -13.29 -24.77 0.15
CA ALA A 209 -13.39 -25.24 1.53
C ALA A 209 -12.36 -26.35 1.74
N VAL A 210 -11.29 -26.02 2.46
CA VAL A 210 -10.32 -26.98 3.00
C VAL A 210 -11.08 -27.98 3.87
N ALA A 211 -10.86 -29.28 3.67
CA ALA A 211 -11.51 -30.31 4.46
C ALA A 211 -11.15 -30.11 5.94
N TYR A 212 -12.16 -29.99 6.80
CA TYR A 212 -11.99 -29.70 8.22
C TYR A 212 -12.28 -30.96 9.04
N PHE A 213 -11.39 -31.26 9.99
CA PHE A 213 -11.48 -32.42 10.86
C PHE A 213 -11.19 -32.03 12.31
N ASP A 214 -11.80 -32.74 13.26
CA ASP A 214 -11.53 -32.58 14.68
C ASP A 214 -10.55 -33.65 15.20
N LYS A 215 -10.29 -33.68 16.51
CA LYS A 215 -9.40 -34.66 17.15
C LYS A 215 -9.87 -36.13 17.05
N SER A 216 -11.13 -36.39 16.68
CA SER A 216 -11.65 -37.75 16.52
C SER A 216 -11.14 -38.40 15.23
N THR A 217 -10.75 -37.59 14.24
CA THR A 217 -10.15 -38.07 13.00
C THR A 217 -8.63 -38.07 13.12
N PRO A 218 -7.96 -39.23 12.94
CA PRO A 218 -6.51 -39.25 12.92
C PRO A 218 -5.99 -38.57 11.64
N MET A 219 -4.90 -37.83 11.74
CA MET A 219 -4.25 -37.19 10.57
C MET A 219 -3.81 -38.21 9.52
N SER A 220 -3.62 -39.47 9.89
CA SER A 220 -3.31 -40.57 8.97
C SER A 220 -4.46 -40.92 8.02
N ALA A 221 -5.67 -40.45 8.31
CA ALA A 221 -6.84 -40.56 7.45
C ALA A 221 -7.04 -39.32 6.56
N ALA A 222 -6.15 -38.33 6.60
CA ALA A 222 -6.24 -37.16 5.74
C ALA A 222 -6.25 -37.58 4.24
N PRO A 223 -7.21 -37.08 3.44
CA PRO A 223 -7.27 -37.36 2.01
C PRO A 223 -5.98 -37.04 1.26
N VAL A 224 -5.62 -37.91 0.32
CA VAL A 224 -4.46 -37.72 -0.57
C VAL A 224 -4.75 -36.60 -1.58
N GLY A 225 -3.77 -35.74 -1.82
CA GLY A 225 -3.83 -34.69 -2.85
C GLY A 225 -4.67 -33.48 -2.44
N VAL A 226 -5.03 -33.38 -1.16
CA VAL A 226 -5.87 -32.29 -0.63
C VAL A 226 -5.22 -31.71 0.62
N VAL A 227 -5.28 -30.38 0.76
CA VAL A 227 -4.93 -29.67 1.99
C VAL A 227 -6.09 -29.80 2.97
N CYS A 228 -5.81 -30.18 4.21
CA CYS A 228 -6.82 -30.38 5.25
C CYS A 228 -6.49 -29.54 6.50
N PHE A 229 -7.51 -29.15 7.25
CA PHE A 229 -7.38 -28.47 8.54
C PHE A 229 -7.82 -29.38 9.68
N PHE A 230 -7.00 -29.51 10.71
CA PHE A 230 -7.27 -30.31 11.90
C PHE A 230 -7.22 -29.40 13.13
N GLU A 231 -8.33 -29.27 13.86
CA GLU A 231 -8.41 -28.37 15.02
C GLU A 231 -9.09 -29.02 16.23
N SER A 232 -8.66 -28.61 17.42
CA SER A 232 -9.23 -29.05 18.68
C SER A 232 -8.97 -28.03 19.78
N GLY A 233 -10.00 -27.75 20.59
CA GLY A 233 -9.94 -26.82 21.73
C GLY A 233 -9.51 -27.45 23.06
N ASP A 234 -9.37 -28.77 23.11
CA ASP A 234 -9.22 -29.53 24.35
C ASP A 234 -8.23 -30.72 24.20
N GLY A 235 -7.15 -30.48 23.46
CA GLY A 235 -6.02 -31.42 23.28
C GLY A 235 -5.95 -32.09 21.91
N GLY A 236 -4.80 -32.70 21.59
CA GLY A 236 -4.49 -33.25 20.27
C GLY A 236 -5.07 -34.64 20.00
N GLY A 237 -5.39 -34.92 18.75
CA GLY A 237 -5.87 -36.23 18.28
C GLY A 237 -4.83 -37.35 18.37
N ALA A 238 -5.30 -38.58 18.11
CA ALA A 238 -4.60 -39.88 18.28
C ALA A 238 -3.15 -39.93 17.76
N ASP A 239 -2.90 -39.24 16.66
CA ASP A 239 -1.66 -39.34 15.90
C ASP A 239 -1.12 -37.95 15.52
N TRP A 240 -1.39 -36.92 16.32
CA TRP A 240 -0.93 -35.55 16.04
C TRP A 240 0.54 -35.37 16.49
N PRO A 241 1.34 -34.49 15.83
CA PRO A 241 2.80 -34.45 16.00
C PRO A 241 3.33 -34.24 17.43
N TYR A 242 2.66 -33.47 18.27
CA TYR A 242 2.94 -33.40 19.70
C TYR A 242 1.64 -33.08 20.46
N ARG A 243 1.45 -33.66 21.64
CA ARG A 243 0.14 -33.72 22.34
C ARG A 243 0.12 -33.10 23.73
N THR A 244 1.29 -32.91 24.34
CA THR A 244 1.39 -32.74 25.80
C THR A 244 1.49 -31.30 26.26
N ASN A 245 1.81 -30.36 25.36
CA ASN A 245 2.29 -29.02 25.74
C ASN A 245 1.39 -27.87 25.26
N VAL A 246 0.24 -28.16 24.64
CA VAL A 246 -0.76 -27.16 24.25
C VAL A 246 -2.17 -27.71 24.47
N SER A 247 -3.06 -26.89 25.01
CA SER A 247 -4.46 -27.24 25.25
C SER A 247 -5.32 -27.09 24.00
N ILE A 248 -4.89 -26.25 23.06
CA ILE A 248 -5.56 -25.99 21.78
C ILE A 248 -4.57 -26.33 20.67
N HIS A 249 -5.06 -26.98 19.62
CA HIS A 249 -4.27 -27.38 18.47
C HIS A 249 -4.97 -26.97 17.18
N GLY A 250 -4.19 -26.49 16.21
CA GLY A 250 -4.65 -26.18 14.86
C GLY A 250 -3.54 -26.49 13.88
N TRP A 251 -3.84 -27.35 12.91
CA TRP A 251 -2.87 -27.92 12.00
C TRP A 251 -3.37 -27.87 10.56
N ILE A 252 -2.51 -27.44 9.65
CA ILE A 252 -2.68 -27.70 8.22
C ILE A 252 -1.91 -28.99 7.90
N VAL A 253 -2.59 -29.95 7.29
CA VAL A 253 -2.03 -31.24 6.92
C VAL A 253 -2.15 -31.46 5.42
N GLU A 254 -1.03 -31.81 4.81
CA GLU A 254 -0.92 -32.14 3.39
C GLU A 254 -0.47 -33.59 3.25
N THR A 255 -1.17 -34.35 2.41
CA THR A 255 -0.86 -35.76 2.15
C THR A 255 -0.60 -35.97 0.67
N TRP A 256 0.58 -36.49 0.35
CA TRP A 256 0.93 -36.90 -1.00
C TRP A 256 1.18 -38.40 -1.02
N ASP A 257 0.84 -39.05 -2.13
CA ASP A 257 1.08 -40.47 -2.30
C ASP A 257 1.57 -40.83 -3.70
N ARG A 258 2.01 -42.08 -3.80
CA ARG A 258 2.14 -42.81 -5.06
C ARG A 258 1.22 -44.03 -4.99
N ALA A 259 -0.04 -43.86 -5.39
CA ALA A 259 -1.03 -44.94 -5.52
C ALA A 259 -1.21 -45.78 -4.24
N GLY A 260 -1.27 -45.10 -3.08
CA GLY A 260 -1.59 -45.70 -1.78
C GLY A 260 -0.47 -46.51 -1.08
N ALA A 261 0.66 -46.79 -1.73
CA ALA A 261 1.71 -47.66 -1.17
C ALA A 261 2.84 -46.92 -0.45
N ARG A 262 3.15 -45.70 -0.89
CA ARG A 262 4.15 -44.81 -0.28
C ARG A 262 3.52 -43.43 -0.21
N SER A 263 3.48 -42.87 0.99
CA SER A 263 2.89 -41.56 1.23
C SER A 263 3.80 -40.71 2.09
N VAL A 264 3.71 -39.40 1.94
CA VAL A 264 4.34 -38.42 2.82
C VAL A 264 3.25 -37.51 3.36
N GLN A 265 3.36 -37.19 4.64
CA GLN A 265 2.50 -36.22 5.30
C GLN A 265 3.34 -35.12 5.91
N GLU A 266 2.91 -33.89 5.68
CA GLU A 266 3.43 -32.70 6.33
C GLU A 266 2.33 -32.06 7.16
N ALA A 267 2.65 -31.69 8.39
CA ALA A 267 1.75 -31.02 9.32
C ALA A 267 2.39 -29.73 9.79
N THR A 268 1.71 -28.61 9.60
CA THR A 268 2.17 -27.28 10.02
C THR A 268 1.23 -26.71 11.07
N PHE A 269 1.78 -26.27 12.20
CA PHE A 269 0.98 -25.69 13.28
C PHE A 269 0.62 -24.23 12.96
N THR A 270 -0.67 -23.89 13.01
CA THR A 270 -1.19 -22.63 12.46
C THR A 270 -1.71 -21.64 13.49
N LEU A 271 -1.91 -22.05 14.75
CA LEU A 271 -2.46 -21.15 15.77
C LEU A 271 -1.39 -20.15 16.23
N SER A 272 -1.76 -18.87 16.25
CA SER A 272 -0.92 -17.79 16.78
C SER A 272 -0.88 -17.78 18.31
N GLY A 273 0.22 -17.27 18.89
CA GLY A 273 0.36 -17.09 20.34
C GLY A 273 0.90 -18.30 21.09
N PHE A 274 1.29 -19.36 20.37
CA PHE A 274 1.91 -20.55 20.93
C PHE A 274 3.40 -20.62 20.57
N LEU A 275 4.22 -21.21 21.43
CA LEU A 275 5.65 -21.44 21.16
C LEU A 275 5.92 -22.28 19.91
N SER A 276 4.91 -23.02 19.46
CA SER A 276 4.98 -23.91 18.31
C SER A 276 4.36 -23.32 17.03
N THR A 277 3.93 -22.05 17.04
CA THR A 277 3.44 -21.36 15.84
C THR A 277 4.45 -21.53 14.70
N TYR A 278 4.00 -21.96 13.52
CA TYR A 278 4.82 -22.24 12.33
C TYR A 278 5.75 -23.47 12.40
N SER A 279 5.71 -24.26 13.47
CA SER A 279 6.44 -25.53 13.50
C SER A 279 5.89 -26.49 12.46
N LYS A 280 6.80 -27.13 11.72
CA LYS A 280 6.47 -28.09 10.67
C LYS A 280 6.99 -29.48 11.03
N PHE A 281 6.17 -30.48 10.79
CA PHE A 281 6.47 -31.89 11.04
C PHE A 281 6.23 -32.70 9.78
N ARG A 282 7.04 -33.74 9.59
CA ARG A 282 6.91 -34.67 8.49
C ARG A 282 6.91 -36.11 8.99
N ARG A 283 6.15 -36.96 8.32
CA ARG A 283 6.24 -38.42 8.47
C ARG A 283 6.05 -39.10 7.12
N TYR A 284 6.45 -40.35 7.06
CA TYR A 284 6.38 -41.17 5.85
C TYR A 284 5.58 -42.43 6.12
N ARG A 285 4.71 -42.81 5.19
CA ARG A 285 4.06 -44.10 5.18
C ARG A 285 4.90 -45.07 4.36
N HIS A 286 5.40 -46.09 5.05
CA HIS A 286 6.06 -47.21 4.42
C HIS A 286 5.10 -48.39 4.42
N ASP A 287 4.54 -48.70 3.25
CA ASP A 287 3.57 -49.78 3.07
C ASP A 287 2.31 -49.51 3.91
N ALA A 288 1.98 -50.34 4.90
CA ALA A 288 0.77 -50.15 5.70
C ALA A 288 0.92 -49.09 6.81
N ASN A 289 2.14 -48.80 7.28
CA ASN A 289 2.39 -48.12 8.55
C ASN A 289 2.99 -46.72 8.37
N TRP A 290 2.53 -45.77 9.17
CA TRP A 290 3.11 -44.44 9.28
C TRP A 290 4.31 -44.45 10.23
N SER A 291 5.40 -43.78 9.84
CA SER A 291 6.49 -43.47 10.76
C SER A 291 6.03 -42.49 11.84
N ALA A 292 6.82 -42.37 12.91
CA ALA A 292 6.66 -41.28 13.85
C ALA A 292 6.82 -39.92 13.15
N TRP A 293 6.19 -38.88 13.70
CA TRP A 293 6.41 -37.51 13.27
C TRP A 293 7.83 -37.06 13.61
N THR A 294 8.48 -36.44 12.63
CA THR A 294 9.79 -35.82 12.78
C THR A 294 9.64 -34.33 12.52
N ARG A 295 10.15 -33.48 13.39
CA ARG A 295 10.13 -32.03 13.21
C ARG A 295 11.09 -31.64 12.08
N GLU A 296 10.64 -30.79 11.17
CA GLU A 296 11.50 -30.13 10.18
C GLU A 296 12.19 -28.94 10.84
N ILE A 297 13.50 -28.79 10.61
CA ILE A 297 14.29 -27.69 11.16
C ILE A 297 13.96 -26.40 10.39
N SER A 298 13.60 -25.35 11.11
CA SER A 298 13.33 -24.00 10.61
C SER A 298 14.22 -22.95 11.27
N ASP A 299 14.19 -21.72 10.79
CA ASP A 299 14.83 -20.55 11.42
C ASP A 299 14.44 -20.37 12.90
N LEU A 300 13.21 -20.73 13.27
CA LEU A 300 12.74 -20.78 14.67
C LEU A 300 13.44 -21.84 15.53
N ASP A 301 14.07 -22.84 14.90
CA ASP A 301 14.80 -23.93 15.56
C ASP A 301 16.29 -23.63 15.75
N PHE A 302 16.84 -22.60 15.09
CA PHE A 302 18.22 -22.12 15.32
C PHE A 302 18.32 -21.23 16.57
N ARG A 303 17.63 -21.61 17.64
CA ARG A 303 17.94 -21.05 18.96
C ARG A 303 19.19 -21.75 19.47
N GLU A 304 20.25 -20.97 19.67
CA GLU A 304 21.45 -21.45 20.33
C GLU A 304 21.08 -22.10 21.66
N ARG A 305 21.37 -23.40 21.79
CA ARG A 305 21.06 -24.14 23.00
C ARG A 305 22.03 -23.68 24.08
N VAL A 306 21.51 -22.96 25.07
CA VAL A 306 22.28 -22.54 26.24
C VAL A 306 22.24 -23.63 27.30
N VAL A 307 23.40 -24.10 27.71
CA VAL A 307 23.59 -25.04 28.81
C VAL A 307 24.07 -24.25 30.02
N THR A 308 23.30 -24.31 31.11
CA THR A 308 23.73 -23.72 32.39
C THR A 308 24.30 -24.80 33.29
N ALA A 309 25.48 -24.54 33.87
CA ALA A 309 26.12 -25.46 34.80
C ALA A 309 26.91 -24.72 35.88
N ASN A 310 27.19 -25.38 37.00
CA ASN A 310 28.06 -24.87 38.05
C ASN A 310 29.26 -25.79 38.19
N THR A 311 30.45 -25.23 38.40
CA THR A 311 31.68 -26.01 38.60
C THR A 311 31.73 -26.68 39.97
N GLY A 312 30.87 -26.25 40.89
CA GLY A 312 30.75 -26.74 42.27
C GLY A 312 31.68 -26.01 43.24
N VAL A 313 31.27 -26.01 44.52
CA VAL A 313 31.94 -25.31 45.63
C VAL A 313 33.00 -26.17 46.34
N GLY A 314 34.00 -25.53 46.94
CA GLY A 314 34.89 -26.13 47.95
C GLY A 314 36.35 -26.35 47.51
N PRO A 315 37.29 -26.39 48.48
CA PRO A 315 38.73 -26.54 48.20
C PRO A 315 39.09 -27.92 47.65
N GLY A 316 40.07 -27.97 46.74
CA GLY A 316 40.56 -29.21 46.14
C GLY A 316 41.20 -29.02 44.76
N ALA A 317 41.43 -30.13 44.06
CA ALA A 317 41.91 -30.12 42.67
C ALA A 317 40.98 -29.32 41.75
N ALA A 318 41.54 -28.78 40.66
CA ALA A 318 40.77 -28.01 39.68
C ALA A 318 39.58 -28.82 39.18
N LYS A 319 38.41 -28.20 39.15
CA LYS A 319 37.17 -28.80 38.64
C LYS A 319 37.28 -28.96 37.14
N LEU A 320 36.92 -30.11 36.59
CA LEU A 320 36.96 -30.35 35.15
C LEU A 320 35.58 -30.07 34.54
N TYR A 321 35.52 -29.19 33.54
CA TYR A 321 34.31 -28.94 32.76
C TYR A 321 34.57 -29.15 31.27
N PHE A 322 33.70 -29.92 30.61
CA PHE A 322 33.78 -30.15 29.17
C PHE A 322 32.86 -29.18 28.42
N VAL A 323 33.45 -28.39 27.53
CA VAL A 323 32.72 -27.56 26.55
C VAL A 323 32.41 -28.44 25.34
N ASP A 324 31.16 -28.90 25.24
CA ASP A 324 30.69 -29.88 24.25
C ASP A 324 29.55 -29.29 23.41
N PRO A 325 29.77 -28.98 22.11
CA PRO A 325 28.75 -28.41 21.23
C PRO A 325 27.54 -29.35 21.05
N LYS A 326 27.67 -30.65 21.32
CA LYS A 326 26.55 -31.60 21.30
C LYS A 326 25.53 -31.29 22.41
N VAL A 327 25.99 -30.77 23.54
CA VAL A 327 25.13 -30.45 24.69
C VAL A 327 24.54 -29.05 24.54
N GLY A 328 25.30 -28.09 24.01
CA GLY A 328 24.79 -26.79 23.57
C GLY A 328 25.84 -25.93 22.88
N SER A 329 25.41 -25.00 22.03
CA SER A 329 26.32 -24.06 21.36
C SER A 329 26.80 -22.96 22.29
N ILE A 330 26.07 -22.69 23.40
CA ILE A 330 26.47 -21.77 24.46
C ILE A 330 26.51 -22.51 25.79
N HIS A 331 27.61 -22.42 26.52
CA HIS A 331 27.76 -22.91 27.87
C HIS A 331 27.84 -21.73 28.83
N HIS A 332 26.80 -21.48 29.63
CA HIS A 332 26.84 -20.52 30.72
C HIS A 332 27.24 -21.24 32.01
N VAL A 333 28.51 -21.12 32.39
CA VAL A 333 29.07 -21.84 33.53
C VAL A 333 29.32 -20.88 34.68
N ILE A 334 28.70 -21.14 35.83
CA ILE A 334 29.01 -20.45 37.08
C ILE A 334 30.26 -21.10 37.69
N VAL A 335 31.36 -20.34 37.69
CA VAL A 335 32.65 -20.73 38.21
C VAL A 335 32.72 -20.33 39.69
N GLU A 336 32.69 -21.33 40.55
CA GLU A 336 32.66 -21.17 42.01
C GLU A 336 33.99 -21.55 42.67
N TYR A 337 34.94 -22.10 41.89
CA TYR A 337 36.29 -22.46 42.32
C TYR A 337 37.24 -22.65 41.13
N ASN A 338 38.52 -22.97 41.41
CA ASN A 338 39.53 -23.25 40.38
C ASN A 338 39.02 -24.29 39.37
N THR A 339 38.96 -23.93 38.10
CA THR A 339 38.34 -24.76 37.06
C THR A 339 39.25 -24.92 35.84
N HIS A 340 39.36 -26.17 35.37
CA HIS A 340 39.97 -26.54 34.11
C HIS A 340 38.89 -26.81 33.07
N PHE A 341 38.91 -26.06 31.98
CA PHE A 341 38.02 -26.24 30.85
C PHE A 341 38.70 -27.11 29.80
N ALA A 342 38.13 -28.30 29.59
CA ALA A 342 38.45 -29.16 28.47
C ALA A 342 37.37 -29.01 27.40
N GLN A 343 37.72 -29.35 26.17
CA GLN A 343 36.83 -29.35 25.03
C GLN A 343 36.37 -30.77 24.70
N ALA A 344 35.21 -30.87 24.08
CA ALA A 344 34.72 -32.08 23.42
C ALA A 344 34.22 -31.77 22.01
N LEU A 345 34.81 -30.76 21.35
CA LEU A 345 34.60 -30.51 19.92
C LEU A 345 34.98 -31.79 19.15
N ARG A 346 34.29 -32.09 18.04
CA ARG A 346 34.35 -33.41 17.37
C ARG A 346 35.09 -33.37 16.04
N ASP A 347 34.87 -32.33 15.25
CA ASP A 347 35.48 -32.18 13.91
C ASP A 347 35.55 -30.71 13.48
N PHE A 348 36.12 -30.45 12.30
CA PHE A 348 36.20 -29.15 11.66
C PHE A 348 34.83 -28.46 11.57
N GLY A 349 34.81 -27.19 11.96
CA GLY A 349 33.59 -26.36 11.93
C GLY A 349 32.73 -26.46 13.20
N ASP A 350 33.04 -27.35 14.14
CA ASP A 350 32.41 -27.29 15.47
C ASP A 350 32.78 -25.97 16.17
N GLN A 351 31.76 -25.29 16.69
CA GLN A 351 31.88 -24.04 17.44
C GLN A 351 31.09 -24.13 18.75
N ALA A 352 31.70 -23.64 19.83
CA ALA A 352 31.03 -23.49 21.12
C ALA A 352 31.43 -22.18 21.79
N THR A 353 30.49 -21.52 22.45
CA THR A 353 30.72 -20.30 23.22
C THR A 353 30.60 -20.59 24.71
N LEU A 354 31.66 -20.35 25.46
CA LEU A 354 31.68 -20.47 26.92
C LEU A 354 31.54 -19.08 27.55
N ARG A 355 30.55 -18.92 28.42
CA ARG A 355 30.34 -17.76 29.30
C ARG A 355 30.65 -18.20 30.73
N MET A 356 31.77 -17.73 31.27
CA MET A 356 32.20 -18.02 32.64
C MET A 356 31.75 -16.90 33.57
N GLN A 357 30.78 -17.19 34.44
CA GLN A 357 30.34 -16.26 35.49
C GLN A 357 31.05 -16.58 36.80
N PHE A 358 31.82 -15.64 37.33
CA PHE A 358 32.63 -15.88 38.53
C PHE A 358 31.85 -15.56 39.80
N SER A 359 31.55 -16.57 40.61
CA SER A 359 30.81 -16.42 41.88
C SER A 359 31.75 -16.53 43.07
N GLY A 360 31.66 -15.60 44.03
CA GLY A 360 32.40 -15.67 45.29
C GLY A 360 33.90 -15.31 45.24
N GLY A 361 34.47 -15.03 44.06
CA GLY A 361 35.87 -14.62 43.91
C GLY A 361 36.35 -14.62 42.46
N ALA A 362 37.53 -14.04 42.20
CA ALA A 362 38.24 -14.21 40.94
C ALA A 362 38.99 -15.55 40.96
N TRP A 363 38.32 -16.62 40.57
CA TRP A 363 38.90 -17.96 40.59
C TRP A 363 39.81 -18.20 39.38
N PRO A 364 41.00 -18.81 39.57
CA PRO A 364 41.84 -19.30 38.49
C PRO A 364 41.09 -20.20 37.50
N VAL A 365 41.26 -19.93 36.21
CA VAL A 365 40.80 -20.80 35.13
C VAL A 365 41.98 -21.25 34.28
N SER A 366 41.90 -22.46 33.76
CA SER A 366 42.88 -23.01 32.82
C SER A 366 42.18 -23.77 31.69
N PHE A 367 42.87 -23.96 30.58
CA PHE A 367 42.36 -24.57 29.36
C PHE A 367 43.25 -25.73 28.93
N GLY A 368 42.70 -26.65 28.13
CA GLY A 368 43.46 -27.72 27.48
C GLY A 368 44.66 -27.20 26.68
N ALA A 369 45.74 -27.99 26.62
CA ALA A 369 47.01 -27.60 25.99
C ALA A 369 46.94 -27.44 24.46
N ASP A 370 45.84 -27.86 23.85
CA ASP A 370 45.48 -27.77 22.45
C ASP A 370 44.63 -26.52 22.12
N ILE A 371 44.18 -25.77 23.13
CA ILE A 371 43.54 -24.46 22.95
C ILE A 371 44.61 -23.39 22.66
N ARG A 372 44.35 -22.55 21.67
CA ARG A 372 45.25 -21.48 21.22
C ARG A 372 44.53 -20.15 21.23
N PHE A 373 44.97 -19.25 22.10
CA PHE A 373 44.60 -17.84 22.02
C PHE A 373 45.42 -17.14 20.92
N PRO A 374 44.89 -16.07 20.32
CA PRO A 374 45.65 -15.24 19.38
C PRO A 374 46.96 -14.76 19.99
N VAL A 375 48.00 -14.64 19.16
CA VAL A 375 49.31 -14.15 19.61
C VAL A 375 49.14 -12.75 20.21
N GLY A 376 49.66 -12.56 21.43
CA GLY A 376 49.56 -11.30 22.16
C GLY A 376 48.25 -11.08 22.92
N VAL A 377 47.30 -12.03 22.86
CA VAL A 377 46.06 -11.98 23.63
C VAL A 377 46.13 -12.96 24.79
N SER A 378 46.00 -12.45 26.01
CA SER A 378 45.84 -13.26 27.23
C SER A 378 44.40 -13.25 27.71
N MET A 379 44.07 -14.15 28.63
CA MET A 379 42.80 -14.07 29.36
C MET A 379 42.67 -12.71 30.05
N PRO A 380 41.54 -12.00 29.93
CA PRO A 380 41.37 -10.67 30.51
C PRO A 380 41.28 -10.77 32.03
N THR A 381 41.60 -9.68 32.72
CA THR A 381 41.38 -9.58 34.17
C THR A 381 39.88 -9.49 34.47
N TYR A 382 39.40 -10.26 35.45
CA TYR A 382 38.01 -10.30 35.87
C TYR A 382 37.91 -10.30 37.41
N THR A 383 36.77 -9.87 37.93
CA THR A 383 36.42 -9.88 39.35
C THR A 383 35.18 -10.74 39.61
N ALA A 384 34.87 -10.98 40.90
CA ALA A 384 33.62 -11.64 41.27
C ALA A 384 32.41 -10.88 40.68
N GLY A 385 31.40 -11.61 40.23
CA GLY A 385 30.20 -11.07 39.61
C GLY A 385 30.39 -10.58 38.16
N GLN A 386 31.49 -10.95 37.50
CA GLN A 386 31.69 -10.67 36.07
C GLN A 386 31.59 -11.95 35.24
N ILE A 387 31.25 -11.77 33.95
CA ILE A 387 31.16 -12.84 32.96
C ILE A 387 32.26 -12.65 31.92
N VAL A 388 33.09 -13.67 31.73
CA VAL A 388 34.04 -13.71 30.61
C VAL A 388 33.52 -14.63 29.53
N THR A 389 33.47 -14.14 28.29
CA THR A 389 33.00 -14.90 27.14
C THR A 389 34.16 -15.30 26.24
N VAL A 390 34.26 -16.60 25.94
CA VAL A 390 35.26 -17.17 25.04
C VAL A 390 34.56 -18.07 24.03
N THR A 391 34.85 -17.88 22.75
CA THR A 391 34.33 -18.74 21.67
C THR A 391 35.45 -19.62 21.16
N PHE A 392 35.17 -20.92 21.05
CA PHE A 392 36.08 -21.94 20.53
C PHE A 392 35.63 -22.35 19.13
N VAL A 393 36.56 -22.42 18.20
CA VAL A 393 36.31 -22.90 16.83
C VAL A 393 37.37 -23.93 16.46
N TRP A 394 36.93 -25.10 16.02
CA TRP A 394 37.84 -26.09 15.46
C TRP A 394 38.13 -25.78 13.99
N THR A 395 39.26 -25.13 13.73
CA THR A 395 39.68 -24.66 12.39
C THR A 395 40.79 -25.49 11.76
N ARG A 396 41.62 -26.19 12.56
CA ARG A 396 42.79 -26.96 12.10
C ARG A 396 43.06 -28.19 12.97
N ALA A 397 43.65 -29.23 12.39
CA ALA A 397 43.87 -30.50 13.09
C ALA A 397 44.78 -30.29 14.32
N GLY A 398 44.35 -30.82 15.47
CA GLY A 398 45.13 -30.81 16.71
C GLY A 398 45.15 -29.49 17.49
N TYR A 399 44.51 -28.43 17.01
CA TYR A 399 44.38 -27.17 17.75
C TYR A 399 42.98 -26.57 17.63
N ILE A 400 42.54 -25.91 18.70
CA ILE A 400 41.28 -25.16 18.74
C ILE A 400 41.61 -23.70 18.98
N ASP A 401 41.15 -22.85 18.06
CA ASP A 401 41.36 -21.41 18.19
C ASP A 401 40.30 -20.86 19.15
N ALA A 402 40.75 -20.09 20.15
CA ALA A 402 39.90 -19.47 21.15
C ALA A 402 39.88 -17.95 21.00
N PHE A 403 38.70 -17.37 20.93
CA PHE A 403 38.49 -15.93 20.76
C PHE A 403 37.83 -15.35 22.01
N VAL A 404 38.49 -14.40 22.66
CA VAL A 404 37.95 -13.72 23.84
C VAL A 404 37.08 -12.56 23.40
N ALA A 405 35.80 -12.57 23.79
CA ALA A 405 34.84 -11.52 23.45
C ALA A 405 34.77 -10.39 24.49
N GLY A 406 35.49 -10.52 25.61
CA GLY A 406 35.61 -9.50 26.65
C GLY A 406 35.05 -9.92 28.02
N VAL A 407 34.99 -8.95 28.94
CA VAL A 407 34.46 -9.09 30.30
C VAL A 407 33.19 -8.23 30.41
N HIS A 408 32.10 -8.83 30.86
CA HIS A 408 30.83 -8.16 31.09
C HIS A 408 30.46 -8.20 32.57
N THR A 409 29.67 -7.24 33.02
CA THR A 409 28.98 -7.34 34.31
C THR A 409 27.93 -8.46 34.22
N ALA A 410 27.87 -9.34 35.24
CA ALA A 410 26.94 -10.47 35.26
C ALA A 410 25.47 -10.05 35.37
#